data_AF-A0ABC8D9X5-F1
#
_entry.id   AF-A0ABC8D9X5-F1
#
_cell.length_a   1.000
_cell.length_b   1.000
_cell.length_c   1.000
_cell.angle_alpha   90.00
_cell.angle_beta   90.00
_cell.angle_gamma   90.00
#
_symmetry.space_group_name_H-M   'P 1'
#
loop_
_entity.id
_entity.type
_entity.pdbx_description
1 polymer ?
#
loop_
_entity_poly.entity_id
_entity_poly.type
_entity_poly.pdbx_seq_one_letter_code
_entity_poly.pdbx_strand_id
1 'polypeptide(L)'
;MTIAVKKRLVPSEKYALKCPNPMTPEYITIHNTANDASAANEISYMTGNSESTSYHFAIDDKEVIQGIPLDRNAWHSGDGRNGTGNRKSIAVEICYSKSGGARYRAAEALAIKFVAQLLKERGWGVDKIRKHQDWNGKYCPHRILSEGRWDQVKAAITAELKVLGGKTSSSSSKPTKVVKTNGSYVKNTVIADSLNVRTQRNANSSIVLALPKGSTVQYQKGSTQNGWGYIKYTNSKGATYSGYVNVKYIKSDAELGKSTPKPKPTSKPDNSGIKSVGKIKVVGVKSAAIVMDRPDKNKAKNLGTVELGDTVSISGSVKGSNNAKGYWEVIYKGKRGYISGQFGSKI
;
A
#
# COMPACT_ATOMS: atom_id res chain seq x y z
N MET A 1 -28.41 -20.10 -3.42
CA MET A 1 -28.77 -20.54 -2.05
C MET A 1 -28.32 -19.46 -1.08
N THR A 2 -29.15 -19.12 -0.10
CA THR A 2 -28.81 -18.21 0.99
C THR A 2 -27.93 -18.94 1.99
N ILE A 3 -26.79 -18.34 2.37
CA ILE A 3 -25.91 -18.86 3.41
C ILE A 3 -26.59 -18.63 4.75
N ALA A 4 -26.79 -19.72 5.50
CA ALA A 4 -27.32 -19.68 6.84
C ALA A 4 -26.28 -19.07 7.81
N VAL A 5 -26.72 -18.13 8.65
CA VAL A 5 -25.91 -17.50 9.69
C VAL A 5 -26.31 -18.07 11.03
N LYS A 6 -25.35 -18.69 11.74
CA LYS A 6 -25.57 -19.08 13.13
C LYS A 6 -25.37 -17.87 14.04
N LYS A 7 -26.34 -17.58 14.90
CA LYS A 7 -26.26 -16.48 15.85
C LYS A 7 -25.68 -16.98 17.18
N ARG A 8 -24.59 -16.38 17.62
CA ARG A 8 -24.00 -16.52 18.97
C ARG A 8 -23.66 -15.13 19.46
N LEU A 9 -24.70 -14.29 19.56
CA LEU A 9 -24.56 -12.89 19.88
C LEU A 9 -23.96 -12.72 21.27
N VAL A 10 -23.11 -11.70 21.42
CA VAL A 10 -22.60 -11.28 22.71
C VAL A 10 -23.78 -10.98 23.64
N PRO A 11 -23.72 -11.39 24.92
CA PRO A 11 -24.74 -11.02 25.89
C PRO A 11 -24.86 -9.50 26.07
N SER A 12 -26.07 -9.01 26.33
CA SER A 12 -26.36 -7.57 26.42
C SER A 12 -25.57 -6.86 27.51
N GLU A 13 -25.25 -7.54 28.61
CA GLU A 13 -24.42 -7.03 29.71
C GLU A 13 -22.99 -6.64 29.25
N LYS A 14 -22.52 -7.19 28.13
CA LYS A 14 -21.22 -6.85 27.54
C LYS A 14 -21.30 -5.82 26.42
N TYR A 15 -22.49 -5.29 26.11
CA TYR A 15 -22.62 -4.28 25.04
C TYR A 15 -21.77 -3.04 25.30
N ALA A 16 -21.71 -2.56 26.55
CA ALA A 16 -20.90 -1.40 26.92
C ALA A 16 -19.41 -1.57 26.56
N LEU A 17 -18.90 -2.80 26.59
CA LEU A 17 -17.53 -3.14 26.26
C LEU A 17 -17.35 -3.42 24.75
N LYS A 18 -18.20 -4.29 24.20
CA LYS A 18 -18.01 -4.92 22.89
C LYS A 18 -18.61 -4.14 21.73
N CYS A 19 -19.74 -3.47 21.96
CA CYS A 19 -20.51 -2.82 20.91
C CYS A 19 -21.39 -1.70 21.51
N PRO A 20 -20.82 -0.67 22.14
CA PRO A 20 -21.59 0.28 22.94
C PRO A 20 -22.49 1.21 22.12
N ASN A 21 -22.17 1.44 20.85
CA ASN A 21 -22.84 2.45 20.04
C ASN A 21 -23.80 1.82 19.03
N PRO A 22 -24.95 2.44 18.76
CA PRO A 22 -25.75 2.10 17.60
C PRO A 22 -24.98 2.40 16.31
N MET A 23 -25.29 1.64 15.26
CA MET A 23 -24.70 1.75 13.95
C MET A 23 -25.77 1.53 12.87
N THR A 24 -25.79 2.43 11.89
CA THR A 24 -26.35 2.11 10.58
C THR A 24 -25.17 1.77 9.66
N PRO A 25 -25.02 0.50 9.26
CA PRO A 25 -23.91 0.11 8.40
C PRO A 25 -23.89 0.89 7.09
N GLU A 26 -22.70 1.28 6.61
CA GLU A 26 -22.47 1.83 5.27
C GLU A 26 -21.39 1.04 4.50
N TYR A 27 -20.59 0.24 5.19
CA TYR A 27 -19.45 -0.51 4.64
C TYR A 27 -19.40 -1.95 5.17
N ILE A 28 -18.64 -2.78 4.47
CA ILE A 28 -18.18 -4.10 4.94
C ILE A 28 -16.66 -4.09 4.93
N THR A 29 -16.04 -4.48 6.05
CA THR A 29 -14.59 -4.58 6.19
C THR A 29 -14.20 -6.05 6.31
N ILE A 30 -13.31 -6.48 5.42
CA ILE A 30 -12.76 -7.84 5.40
C ILE A 30 -11.47 -7.87 6.23
N HIS A 31 -11.36 -8.89 7.09
CA HIS A 31 -10.24 -9.16 7.97
C HIS A 31 -9.73 -10.59 7.81
N ASN A 32 -8.51 -10.83 8.31
CA ASN A 32 -7.97 -12.15 8.53
C ASN A 32 -7.58 -12.24 9.99
N THR A 33 -7.96 -13.32 10.66
CA THR A 33 -7.80 -13.48 12.11
C THR A 33 -6.33 -13.50 12.57
N ALA A 34 -5.40 -13.79 11.65
CA ALA A 34 -4.02 -14.18 11.94
C ALA A 34 -3.93 -15.34 12.95
N ASN A 35 -4.92 -16.24 12.91
CA ASN A 35 -5.05 -17.39 13.78
C ASN A 35 -5.52 -18.63 13.01
N ASP A 36 -5.45 -19.80 13.66
CA ASP A 36 -5.91 -21.11 13.13
C ASP A 36 -7.09 -21.70 13.92
N ALA A 37 -7.91 -20.85 14.53
CA ALA A 37 -9.15 -21.24 15.22
C ALA A 37 -10.35 -21.29 14.26
N SER A 38 -11.38 -22.06 14.63
CA SER A 38 -12.70 -22.06 13.96
C SER A 38 -13.49 -20.79 14.20
N ALA A 39 -14.51 -20.55 13.39
CA ALA A 39 -15.44 -19.45 13.57
C ALA A 39 -16.12 -19.54 14.95
N ALA A 40 -16.45 -20.76 15.38
CA ALA A 40 -17.04 -21.02 16.69
C ALA A 40 -16.12 -20.57 17.84
N ASN A 41 -14.83 -20.88 17.74
CA ASN A 41 -13.85 -20.53 18.77
C ASN A 41 -13.51 -19.03 18.75
N GLU A 42 -13.36 -18.44 17.57
CA GLU A 42 -13.16 -17.00 17.40
C GLU A 42 -14.31 -16.21 18.06
N ILE A 43 -15.56 -16.54 17.74
CA ILE A 43 -16.72 -15.88 18.34
C ILE A 43 -16.81 -16.14 19.84
N SER A 44 -16.65 -17.40 20.29
CA SER A 44 -16.71 -17.74 21.73
C SER A 44 -15.66 -16.99 22.53
N TYR A 45 -14.43 -16.88 22.02
CA TYR A 45 -13.37 -16.11 22.65
C TYR A 45 -13.71 -14.61 22.67
N MET A 46 -14.11 -14.06 21.53
CA MET A 46 -14.43 -12.64 21.37
C MET A 46 -15.58 -12.23 22.30
N THR A 47 -16.66 -13.01 22.42
CA THR A 47 -17.78 -12.67 23.31
C THR A 47 -17.46 -12.98 24.78
N GLY A 48 -16.60 -13.97 25.04
CA GLY A 48 -16.25 -14.46 26.38
C GLY A 48 -15.20 -13.62 27.12
N ASN A 49 -14.28 -12.97 26.41
CA ASN A 49 -13.17 -12.23 27.06
C ASN A 49 -13.59 -10.83 27.57
N SER A 50 -12.64 -10.15 28.22
CA SER A 50 -12.76 -8.81 28.83
C SER A 50 -12.16 -7.68 27.99
N GLU A 51 -11.75 -7.96 26.75
CA GLU A 51 -11.19 -6.95 25.84
C GLU A 51 -12.29 -6.18 25.11
N SER A 52 -12.06 -4.95 24.68
CA SER A 52 -13.04 -4.21 23.88
C SER A 52 -13.14 -4.73 22.44
N THR A 53 -12.04 -5.26 21.88
CA THR A 53 -11.98 -5.76 20.50
C THR A 53 -13.11 -6.73 20.19
N SER A 54 -13.80 -6.48 19.07
CA SER A 54 -14.98 -7.24 18.65
C SER A 54 -15.16 -7.19 17.14
N TYR A 55 -15.95 -8.11 16.59
CA TYR A 55 -16.26 -8.18 15.16
C TYR A 55 -17.61 -8.86 14.94
N HIS A 56 -18.28 -8.55 13.83
CA HIS A 56 -19.66 -8.96 13.59
C HIS A 56 -19.76 -10.43 13.22
N PHE A 57 -18.87 -10.89 12.34
CA PHE A 57 -18.86 -12.25 11.84
C PHE A 57 -17.47 -12.86 11.89
N ALA A 58 -17.41 -14.15 12.22
CA ALA A 58 -16.28 -15.01 11.90
C ALA A 58 -16.73 -16.10 10.92
N ILE A 59 -15.87 -16.42 9.96
CA ILE A 59 -16.17 -17.37 8.88
C ILE A 59 -15.01 -18.34 8.74
N ASP A 60 -15.34 -19.62 8.81
CA ASP A 60 -14.41 -20.72 8.65
C ASP A 60 -14.77 -21.61 7.46
N ASP A 61 -14.14 -22.77 7.32
CA ASP A 61 -14.36 -23.65 6.17
C ASP A 61 -15.78 -24.27 6.10
N LYS A 62 -16.58 -24.11 7.15
CA LYS A 62 -17.87 -24.81 7.31
C LYS A 62 -19.04 -23.87 7.54
N GLU A 63 -18.83 -22.78 8.28
CA GLU A 63 -19.93 -21.97 8.79
C GLU A 63 -19.63 -20.48 8.91
N VAL A 64 -20.72 -19.70 8.99
CA VAL A 64 -20.72 -18.27 9.29
C VAL A 64 -21.39 -18.08 10.65
N ILE A 65 -20.70 -17.45 11.59
CA ILE A 65 -21.22 -17.19 12.94
C ILE A 65 -21.22 -15.69 13.21
N GLN A 66 -22.37 -15.18 13.65
CA GLN A 66 -22.54 -13.78 14.07
C GLN A 66 -22.35 -13.63 15.58
N GLY A 67 -21.45 -12.73 15.99
CA GLY A 67 -21.16 -12.40 17.38
C GLY A 67 -21.64 -11.03 17.83
N ILE A 68 -21.74 -10.05 16.93
CA ILE A 68 -22.21 -8.68 17.25
C ILE A 68 -23.47 -8.36 16.43
N PRO A 69 -24.51 -7.76 17.03
CA PRO A 69 -25.68 -7.25 16.30
C PRO A 69 -25.28 -6.24 15.21
N LEU A 70 -25.97 -6.24 14.07
CA LEU A 70 -25.60 -5.39 12.91
C LEU A 70 -26.05 -3.93 13.04
N ASP A 71 -26.94 -3.65 13.98
CA ASP A 71 -27.40 -2.32 14.37
C ASP A 71 -26.49 -1.69 15.45
N ARG A 72 -25.37 -2.34 15.78
CA ARG A 72 -24.38 -1.89 16.75
C ARG A 72 -22.98 -1.92 16.16
N ASN A 73 -22.11 -1.07 16.68
CA ASN A 73 -20.72 -0.98 16.23
C ASN A 73 -19.91 -2.21 16.68
N ALA A 74 -18.78 -2.47 16.03
CA ALA A 74 -17.74 -3.35 16.57
C ALA A 74 -16.40 -2.59 16.68
N TRP A 75 -15.49 -3.07 17.52
CA TRP A 75 -14.16 -2.49 17.71
C TRP A 75 -13.11 -3.33 16.95
N HIS A 76 -12.95 -3.07 15.65
CA HIS A 76 -12.17 -3.92 14.75
C HIS A 76 -11.16 -3.15 13.88
N SER A 77 -11.47 -1.93 13.46
CA SER A 77 -10.70 -1.20 12.45
C SER A 77 -9.56 -0.37 13.01
N GLY A 78 -9.49 -0.19 14.33
CA GLY A 78 -8.39 0.54 14.98
C GLY A 78 -8.20 1.98 14.48
N ASP A 79 -9.27 2.63 14.04
CA ASP A 79 -9.35 4.03 13.60
C ASP A 79 -9.98 4.94 14.67
N GLY A 80 -9.85 4.54 15.94
CA GLY A 80 -10.33 5.27 17.10
C GLY A 80 -11.83 5.11 17.39
N ARG A 81 -12.29 5.78 18.45
CA ARG A 81 -13.67 5.67 18.98
C ARG A 81 -14.74 6.12 17.98
N ASN A 82 -14.43 7.13 17.18
CA ASN A 82 -15.36 7.75 16.22
C ASN A 82 -14.97 7.51 14.75
N GLY A 83 -14.02 6.61 14.51
CA GLY A 83 -13.57 6.26 13.17
C GLY A 83 -14.66 5.62 12.32
N THR A 84 -14.64 5.89 11.01
CA THR A 84 -15.66 5.40 10.08
C THR A 84 -15.69 3.88 10.00
N GLY A 85 -14.54 3.20 10.07
CA GLY A 85 -14.47 1.75 10.10
C GLY A 85 -15.25 1.19 11.27
N ASN A 86 -14.93 1.61 12.50
CA ASN A 86 -15.54 1.08 13.71
C ASN A 86 -17.03 1.44 13.79
N ARG A 87 -17.41 2.63 13.30
CA ARG A 87 -18.75 3.19 13.51
C ARG A 87 -19.72 2.99 12.36
N LYS A 88 -19.25 2.56 11.19
CA LYS A 88 -20.08 2.41 9.99
C LYS A 88 -19.78 1.14 9.18
N SER A 89 -18.92 0.24 9.65
CA SER A 89 -18.62 -1.00 8.94
C SER A 89 -19.05 -2.26 9.69
N ILE A 90 -19.62 -3.20 8.93
CA ILE A 90 -19.73 -4.60 9.34
C ILE A 90 -18.34 -5.24 9.21
N ALA A 91 -17.90 -5.99 10.22
CA ALA A 91 -16.59 -6.61 10.29
C ALA A 91 -16.70 -8.11 10.05
N VAL A 92 -15.97 -8.61 9.04
CA VAL A 92 -15.96 -10.02 8.65
C VAL A 92 -14.55 -10.57 8.82
N GLU A 93 -14.37 -11.44 9.81
CA GLU A 93 -13.12 -12.16 10.08
C GLU A 93 -13.06 -13.49 9.34
N ILE A 94 -12.01 -13.71 8.55
CA ILE A 94 -11.77 -14.99 7.87
C ILE A 94 -10.74 -15.79 8.66
N CYS A 95 -11.18 -16.95 9.15
CA CYS A 95 -10.43 -17.88 9.99
C CYS A 95 -9.29 -18.60 9.24
N TYR A 96 -8.44 -19.33 9.97
CA TYR A 96 -7.31 -20.13 9.45
C TYR A 96 -6.24 -19.38 8.67
N SER A 97 -6.25 -18.05 8.74
CA SER A 97 -5.33 -17.24 7.95
C SER A 97 -3.87 -17.34 8.42
N LYS A 98 -3.57 -17.82 9.65
CA LYS A 98 -2.18 -17.93 10.13
C LYS A 98 -1.40 -18.97 9.34
N SER A 99 -1.86 -20.22 9.33
CA SER A 99 -1.23 -21.31 8.57
C SER A 99 -1.71 -21.36 7.12
N GLY A 100 -2.95 -20.95 6.85
CA GLY A 100 -3.53 -20.95 5.52
C GLY A 100 -4.03 -22.33 5.09
N GLY A 101 -3.57 -22.79 3.93
CA GLY A 101 -3.93 -24.11 3.40
C GLY A 101 -5.39 -24.23 2.94
N ALA A 102 -5.83 -25.47 2.74
CA ALA A 102 -7.15 -25.78 2.19
C ALA A 102 -8.30 -25.21 3.03
N ARG A 103 -8.16 -25.23 4.36
CA ARG A 103 -9.18 -24.70 5.29
C ARG A 103 -9.36 -23.19 5.13
N TYR A 104 -8.28 -22.44 5.06
CA TYR A 104 -8.37 -21.00 4.77
C TYR A 104 -8.99 -20.72 3.40
N ARG A 105 -8.65 -21.51 2.37
CA ARG A 105 -9.23 -21.34 1.03
C ARG A 105 -10.73 -21.58 1.02
N ALA A 106 -11.19 -22.61 1.72
CA ALA A 106 -12.60 -22.88 1.90
C ALA A 106 -13.30 -21.75 2.69
N ALA A 107 -12.68 -21.26 3.78
CA ALA A 107 -13.19 -20.14 4.56
C ALA A 107 -13.29 -18.85 3.75
N GLU A 108 -12.27 -18.53 2.94
CA GLU A 108 -12.28 -17.38 2.04
C GLU A 108 -13.36 -17.52 0.96
N ALA A 109 -13.53 -18.70 0.38
CA ALA A 109 -14.58 -18.96 -0.61
C ALA A 109 -15.98 -18.78 -0.01
N LEU A 110 -16.20 -19.26 1.22
CA LEU A 110 -17.45 -19.03 1.95
C LEU A 110 -17.65 -17.54 2.27
N ALA A 111 -16.60 -16.85 2.72
CA ALA A 111 -16.64 -15.42 2.99
C ALA A 111 -16.96 -14.58 1.75
N ILE A 112 -16.42 -14.93 0.58
CA ILE A 112 -16.72 -14.27 -0.70
C ILE A 112 -18.22 -14.32 -0.99
N LYS A 113 -18.82 -15.51 -0.90
CA LYS A 113 -20.26 -15.71 -1.13
C LYS A 113 -21.10 -14.98 -0.07
N PHE A 114 -20.68 -15.03 1.19
CA PHE A 114 -21.40 -14.39 2.28
C PHE A 114 -21.36 -12.86 2.18
N VAL A 115 -20.21 -12.26 1.84
CA VAL A 115 -20.12 -10.81 1.62
C VAL A 115 -20.98 -10.39 0.44
N ALA A 116 -21.03 -11.17 -0.65
CA ALA A 116 -21.94 -10.91 -1.76
C ALA A 116 -23.42 -10.95 -1.33
N GLN A 117 -23.80 -11.90 -0.47
CA GLN A 117 -25.13 -11.93 0.12
C GLN A 117 -25.42 -10.69 0.97
N LEU A 118 -24.50 -10.28 1.86
CA LEU A 118 -24.67 -9.06 2.67
C LEU A 118 -24.87 -7.81 1.80
N LEU A 119 -24.16 -7.70 0.68
CA LEU A 119 -24.31 -6.61 -0.28
C LEU A 119 -25.68 -6.66 -0.96
N LYS A 120 -26.13 -7.85 -1.41
CA LYS A 120 -27.44 -8.03 -2.03
C LYS A 120 -28.58 -7.62 -1.10
N GLU A 121 -28.55 -8.10 0.15
CA GLU A 121 -29.54 -7.77 1.19
C GLU A 121 -29.67 -6.26 1.43
N ARG A 122 -28.58 -5.51 1.27
CA ARG A 122 -28.52 -4.07 1.50
C ARG A 122 -28.69 -3.22 0.24
N GLY A 123 -28.83 -3.86 -0.93
CA GLY A 123 -28.82 -3.17 -2.21
C GLY A 123 -27.52 -2.41 -2.48
N TRP A 124 -26.40 -2.88 -1.93
CA TRP A 124 -25.08 -2.26 -2.09
C TRP A 124 -24.28 -2.89 -3.21
N GLY A 125 -23.38 -2.08 -3.78
CA GLY A 125 -22.36 -2.57 -4.68
C GLY A 125 -21.01 -2.79 -3.99
N VAL A 126 -20.08 -3.38 -4.74
CA VAL A 126 -18.74 -3.73 -4.23
C VAL A 126 -17.88 -2.52 -3.87
N ASP A 127 -18.29 -1.30 -4.22
CA ASP A 127 -17.70 -0.05 -3.75
C ASP A 127 -17.82 0.16 -2.23
N LYS A 128 -18.70 -0.59 -1.55
CA LYS A 128 -18.86 -0.58 -0.09
C LYS A 128 -17.91 -1.53 0.65
N ILE A 129 -17.12 -2.32 -0.07
CA ILE A 129 -16.13 -3.22 0.54
C ILE A 129 -14.83 -2.46 0.82
N ARG A 130 -14.30 -2.63 2.02
CA ARG A 130 -12.98 -2.17 2.46
C ARG A 130 -12.18 -3.33 3.05
N LYS A 131 -10.87 -3.20 3.07
CA LYS A 131 -10.00 -3.99 3.96
C LYS A 131 -9.67 -3.19 5.20
N HIS A 132 -9.31 -3.84 6.32
CA HIS A 132 -8.86 -3.14 7.52
C HIS A 132 -7.76 -2.11 7.20
N GLN A 133 -6.80 -2.47 6.34
CA GLN A 133 -5.74 -1.56 5.91
C GLN A 133 -6.23 -0.21 5.37
N ASP A 134 -7.42 -0.14 4.75
CA ASP A 134 -7.95 1.11 4.20
C ASP A 134 -8.36 2.11 5.31
N TRP A 135 -8.53 1.65 6.57
CA TRP A 135 -8.94 2.50 7.70
C TRP A 135 -7.76 3.07 8.48
N ASN A 136 -6.77 2.25 8.81
CA ASN A 136 -5.67 2.65 9.70
C ASN A 136 -4.28 2.20 9.24
N GLY A 137 -4.17 1.59 8.04
CA GLY A 137 -2.91 1.11 7.49
C GLY A 137 -2.43 -0.25 8.00
N LYS A 138 -3.10 -0.89 8.98
CA LYS A 138 -2.75 -2.24 9.45
C LYS A 138 -2.71 -3.21 8.27
N TYR A 139 -1.69 -4.06 8.21
CA TYR A 139 -1.55 -5.08 7.16
C TYR A 139 -2.57 -6.23 7.35
N CYS A 140 -3.84 -5.94 7.09
CA CYS A 140 -4.97 -6.84 7.27
C CYS A 140 -6.02 -6.56 6.16
N PRO A 141 -6.57 -7.59 5.48
CA PRO A 141 -6.41 -9.03 5.67
C PRO A 141 -5.05 -9.57 5.18
N HIS A 142 -4.20 -10.03 6.10
CA HIS A 142 -2.76 -10.21 5.84
C HIS A 142 -2.46 -11.23 4.74
N ARG A 143 -3.20 -12.33 4.65
CA ARG A 143 -2.96 -13.40 3.68
C ARG A 143 -3.46 -13.04 2.29
N ILE A 144 -4.62 -12.37 2.20
CA ILE A 144 -5.11 -11.82 0.93
C ILE A 144 -4.11 -10.79 0.38
N LEU A 145 -3.55 -9.95 1.27
CA LEU A 145 -2.57 -8.94 0.90
C LEU A 145 -1.23 -9.55 0.50
N SER A 146 -0.67 -10.47 1.29
CA SER A 146 0.64 -11.08 1.01
C SER A 146 0.63 -11.85 -0.32
N GLU A 147 -0.49 -12.49 -0.64
CA GLU A 147 -0.68 -13.23 -1.89
C GLU A 147 -1.10 -12.33 -3.07
N GLY A 148 -1.35 -11.04 -2.86
CA GLY A 148 -1.71 -10.10 -3.93
C GLY A 148 -3.12 -10.23 -4.48
N ARG A 149 -4.04 -10.79 -3.69
CA ARG A 149 -5.33 -11.25 -4.19
C ARG A 149 -6.50 -10.35 -3.84
N TRP A 150 -6.25 -9.15 -3.30
CA TRP A 150 -7.34 -8.24 -2.93
C TRP A 150 -8.30 -7.95 -4.09
N ASP A 151 -7.76 -7.60 -5.26
CA ASP A 151 -8.57 -7.32 -6.45
C ASP A 151 -9.29 -8.58 -6.96
N GLN A 152 -8.67 -9.76 -6.82
CA GLN A 152 -9.28 -11.04 -7.19
C GLN A 152 -10.44 -11.41 -6.26
N VAL A 153 -10.27 -11.25 -4.95
CA VAL A 153 -11.33 -11.48 -3.96
C VAL A 153 -12.49 -10.50 -4.20
N LYS A 154 -12.19 -9.21 -4.45
CA LYS A 154 -13.21 -8.21 -4.76
C LYS A 154 -13.95 -8.53 -6.07
N ALA A 155 -13.24 -9.00 -7.10
CA ALA A 155 -13.85 -9.45 -8.35
C ALA A 155 -14.72 -10.70 -8.15
N ALA A 156 -14.28 -11.66 -7.33
CA ALA A 156 -15.05 -12.85 -7.00
C ALA A 156 -16.35 -12.48 -6.25
N ILE A 157 -16.29 -11.56 -5.29
CA ILE A 157 -17.49 -11.02 -4.62
C ILE A 157 -18.42 -10.33 -5.63
N THR A 158 -17.87 -9.59 -6.60
CA THR A 158 -18.65 -8.95 -7.66
C THR A 158 -19.38 -10.00 -8.52
N ALA A 159 -18.70 -11.09 -8.87
CA ALA A 159 -19.28 -12.18 -9.64
C ALA A 159 -20.40 -12.88 -8.87
N GLU A 160 -20.19 -13.21 -7.60
CA GLU A 160 -21.23 -13.80 -6.74
C GLU A 160 -22.41 -12.85 -6.55
N LEU A 161 -22.17 -11.55 -6.34
CA LEU A 161 -23.22 -10.55 -6.22
C LEU A 161 -24.08 -10.48 -7.50
N LYS A 162 -23.45 -10.60 -8.67
CA LYS A 162 -24.16 -10.65 -9.95
C LYS A 162 -25.02 -11.91 -10.07
N VAL A 163 -24.50 -13.07 -9.65
CA VAL A 163 -25.27 -14.33 -9.62
C VAL A 163 -26.50 -14.22 -8.70
N LEU A 164 -26.38 -13.48 -7.59
CA LEU A 164 -27.49 -13.18 -6.68
C LEU A 164 -28.45 -12.07 -7.19
N GLY A 165 -28.22 -11.54 -8.40
CA GLY A 165 -29.02 -10.45 -8.98
C GLY A 165 -28.90 -9.12 -8.22
N GLY A 166 -27.77 -8.86 -7.57
CA GLY A 166 -27.52 -7.64 -6.81
C GLY A 166 -27.16 -6.43 -7.68
N LYS A 167 -27.21 -5.23 -7.08
CA LYS A 167 -26.77 -3.99 -7.75
C LYS A 167 -25.25 -4.05 -7.94
N THR A 168 -24.82 -4.28 -9.17
CA THR A 168 -23.45 -3.99 -9.56
C THR A 168 -23.37 -2.49 -9.82
N SER A 169 -22.85 -1.72 -8.87
CA SER A 169 -22.56 -0.29 -9.12
C SER A 169 -21.57 -0.21 -10.28
N SER A 170 -22.06 0.31 -11.40
CA SER A 170 -21.30 0.60 -12.60
C SER A 170 -20.39 1.81 -12.32
N SER A 171 -19.17 1.59 -11.84
CA SER A 171 -18.11 2.51 -12.24
C SER A 171 -17.75 2.16 -13.68
N SER A 172 -17.92 3.14 -14.57
CA SER A 172 -17.48 3.08 -15.95
C SER A 172 -16.03 2.60 -16.04
N SER A 173 -15.86 1.35 -16.50
CA SER A 173 -14.72 0.97 -17.32
C SER A 173 -15.22 -0.11 -18.28
N LYS A 174 -15.16 0.23 -19.57
CA LYS A 174 -15.44 -0.60 -20.76
C LYS A 174 -14.93 -2.04 -20.55
N PRO A 175 -15.60 -3.08 -21.10
CA PRO A 175 -15.20 -4.47 -20.89
C PRO A 175 -13.80 -4.72 -21.49
N THR A 176 -12.77 -4.70 -20.65
CA THR A 176 -11.49 -5.30 -20.98
C THR A 176 -11.64 -6.79 -20.72
N LYS A 177 -11.60 -7.57 -21.81
CA LYS A 177 -11.58 -9.04 -21.81
C LYS A 177 -10.85 -9.57 -20.58
N VAL A 178 -11.53 -10.42 -19.81
CA VAL A 178 -10.92 -11.26 -18.79
C VAL A 178 -9.94 -12.18 -19.51
N VAL A 179 -8.68 -11.75 -19.62
CA VAL A 179 -7.60 -12.65 -20.01
C VAL A 179 -7.18 -13.36 -18.74
N LYS A 180 -7.59 -14.63 -18.61
CA LYS A 180 -6.92 -15.57 -17.71
C LYS A 180 -5.44 -15.56 -18.09
N THR A 181 -4.57 -15.05 -17.24
CA THR A 181 -3.16 -15.41 -17.30
C THR A 181 -2.70 -15.79 -15.91
N ASN A 182 -2.35 -17.07 -15.73
CA ASN A 182 -1.38 -17.47 -14.74
C ASN A 182 -0.18 -16.52 -14.88
N GLY A 183 -0.06 -15.55 -13.97
CA GLY A 183 0.90 -14.46 -14.12
C GLY A 183 2.31 -15.00 -13.92
N SER A 184 3.01 -15.28 -15.01
CA SER A 184 4.44 -15.57 -14.99
C SER A 184 5.15 -14.38 -14.33
N TYR A 185 5.81 -14.62 -13.21
CA TYR A 185 6.69 -13.64 -12.60
C TYR A 185 8.03 -13.66 -13.34
N VAL A 186 8.57 -12.47 -13.60
CA VAL A 186 9.89 -12.29 -14.19
C VAL A 186 10.76 -11.50 -13.21
N LYS A 187 12.05 -11.80 -13.22
CA LYS A 187 13.03 -11.11 -12.38
C LYS A 187 13.31 -9.72 -12.95
N ASN A 188 13.11 -8.71 -12.12
CA ASN A 188 13.50 -7.33 -12.40
C ASN A 188 14.36 -6.78 -11.26
N THR A 189 15.12 -5.73 -11.55
CA THR A 189 15.99 -5.05 -10.60
C THR A 189 15.54 -3.61 -10.42
N VAL A 190 15.51 -3.14 -9.17
CA VAL A 190 15.23 -1.75 -8.83
C VAL A 190 16.39 -0.85 -9.29
N ILE A 191 16.08 0.16 -10.11
CA ILE A 191 17.09 1.09 -10.65
C ILE A 191 17.09 2.46 -9.97
N ALA A 192 16.08 2.75 -9.14
CA ALA A 192 16.02 3.97 -8.34
C ALA A 192 16.78 3.80 -7.01
N ASP A 193 17.31 4.89 -6.46
CA ASP A 193 18.08 4.86 -5.21
C ASP A 193 17.22 4.38 -4.02
N SER A 194 15.94 4.76 -4.02
CA SER A 194 14.91 4.21 -3.16
C SER A 194 13.57 4.10 -3.88
N LEU A 195 12.97 2.92 -3.85
CA LEU A 195 11.68 2.63 -4.48
C LEU A 195 10.64 2.23 -3.44
N ASN A 196 9.65 3.08 -3.23
CA ASN A 196 8.51 2.75 -2.39
C ASN A 196 7.61 1.71 -3.07
N VAL A 197 7.50 0.55 -2.43
CA VAL A 197 6.45 -0.43 -2.69
C VAL A 197 5.20 0.07 -1.97
N ARG A 198 4.10 0.16 -2.69
CA ARG A 198 2.86 0.78 -2.19
C ARG A 198 1.69 -0.18 -2.20
N THR A 199 0.69 0.12 -1.38
CA THR A 199 -0.52 -0.69 -1.26
C THR A 199 -1.46 -0.53 -2.45
N GLN A 200 -1.34 0.54 -3.24
CA GLN A 200 -2.12 0.77 -4.46
C GLN A 200 -1.25 1.33 -5.61
N ARG A 201 -1.81 1.31 -6.83
CA ARG A 201 -1.21 1.84 -8.07
C ARG A 201 -1.19 3.37 -8.15
N ASN A 202 -0.81 4.03 -7.07
CA ASN A 202 -0.69 5.48 -7.02
C ASN A 202 0.30 5.90 -5.93
N ALA A 203 0.88 7.09 -6.10
CA ALA A 203 1.91 7.63 -5.23
C ALA A 203 1.39 8.06 -3.84
N ASN A 204 0.08 8.19 -3.66
CA ASN A 204 -0.53 8.68 -2.42
C ASN A 204 -0.92 7.55 -1.45
N SER A 205 -0.89 6.31 -1.92
CA SER A 205 -1.18 5.14 -1.08
C SER A 205 -0.04 4.80 -0.13
N SER A 206 -0.41 4.13 0.97
CA SER A 206 0.51 3.73 2.03
C SER A 206 1.71 2.95 1.49
N ILE A 207 2.87 3.19 2.10
CA ILE A 207 4.12 2.51 1.76
C ILE A 207 4.16 1.19 2.52
N VAL A 208 4.37 0.09 1.81
CA VAL A 208 4.61 -1.24 2.38
C VAL A 208 6.05 -1.33 2.87
N LEU A 209 7.00 -0.96 2.01
CA LEU A 209 8.41 -0.80 2.32
C LEU A 209 9.09 0.05 1.26
N ALA A 210 10.30 0.51 1.55
CA ALA A 210 11.21 1.07 0.56
C ALA A 210 12.25 0.01 0.17
N LEU A 211 12.46 -0.16 -1.13
CA LEU A 211 13.49 -1.03 -1.69
C LEU A 211 14.71 -0.19 -2.09
N PRO A 212 15.93 -0.55 -1.66
CA PRO A 212 17.13 0.09 -2.17
C PRO A 212 17.38 -0.29 -3.64
N LYS A 213 18.16 0.56 -4.32
CA LYS A 213 18.71 0.24 -5.65
C LYS A 213 19.39 -1.12 -5.68
N GLY A 214 19.24 -1.82 -6.80
CA GLY A 214 19.78 -3.16 -6.98
C GLY A 214 18.93 -4.27 -6.36
N SER A 215 17.87 -3.94 -5.60
CA SER A 215 16.96 -4.96 -5.08
C SER A 215 16.35 -5.77 -6.22
N THR A 216 16.43 -7.09 -6.11
CA THR A 216 15.78 -8.01 -7.05
C THR A 216 14.33 -8.20 -6.63
N VAL A 217 13.40 -8.00 -7.57
CA VAL A 217 11.97 -8.18 -7.38
C VAL A 217 11.41 -9.13 -8.43
N GLN A 218 10.39 -9.88 -8.06
CA GLN A 218 9.57 -10.66 -8.98
C GLN A 218 8.44 -9.77 -9.49
N TYR A 219 8.58 -9.26 -10.72
CA TYR A 219 7.55 -8.47 -11.39
C TYR A 219 6.54 -9.38 -12.09
N GLN A 220 5.25 -9.13 -11.87
CA GLN A 220 4.19 -9.90 -12.51
C GLN A 220 3.96 -9.39 -13.94
N LYS A 221 4.29 -10.22 -14.95
CA LYS A 221 4.12 -9.87 -16.36
C LYS A 221 2.66 -9.54 -16.67
N GLY A 222 2.43 -8.44 -17.40
CA GLY A 222 1.09 -7.96 -17.75
C GLY A 222 0.37 -7.22 -16.63
N SER A 223 1.00 -7.03 -15.47
CA SER A 223 0.38 -6.31 -14.34
C SER A 223 0.45 -4.78 -14.44
N THR A 224 1.09 -4.21 -15.47
CA THR A 224 1.25 -2.76 -15.57
C THR A 224 -0.07 -2.07 -15.90
N GLN A 225 -0.46 -1.12 -15.07
CA GLN A 225 -1.58 -0.21 -15.31
C GLN A 225 -1.20 1.19 -14.81
N ASN A 226 -1.38 2.20 -15.66
CA ASN A 226 -1.05 3.61 -15.37
C ASN A 226 0.39 3.80 -14.87
N GLY A 227 1.35 3.03 -15.41
CA GLY A 227 2.75 3.07 -15.00
C GLY A 227 3.06 2.36 -13.68
N TRP A 228 2.11 1.67 -13.06
CA TRP A 228 2.32 0.89 -11.84
C TRP A 228 2.20 -0.59 -12.12
N GLY A 229 3.12 -1.38 -11.58
CA GLY A 229 3.21 -2.82 -11.75
C GLY A 229 3.26 -3.52 -10.40
N TYR A 230 2.79 -4.77 -10.37
CA TYR A 230 2.79 -5.57 -9.17
C TYR A 230 4.10 -6.34 -9.03
N ILE A 231 4.69 -6.30 -7.84
CA ILE A 231 5.94 -6.99 -7.53
C ILE A 231 5.80 -7.83 -6.25
N LYS A 232 6.61 -8.88 -6.16
CA LYS A 232 6.98 -9.55 -4.91
C LYS A 232 8.46 -9.34 -4.64
N TYR A 233 8.81 -9.19 -3.38
CA TYR A 233 10.19 -9.01 -2.91
C TYR A 233 10.42 -9.90 -1.69
N THR A 234 11.45 -10.73 -1.73
CA THR A 234 11.86 -11.53 -0.58
C THR A 234 13.16 -10.97 -0.03
N ASN A 235 13.17 -10.58 1.25
CA ASN A 235 14.37 -10.05 1.88
C ASN A 235 15.36 -11.18 2.23
N SER A 236 16.56 -10.82 2.67
CA SER A 236 17.61 -11.76 3.09
C SER A 236 17.22 -12.65 4.28
N LYS A 237 16.16 -12.29 5.03
CA LYS A 237 15.62 -13.07 6.15
C LYS A 237 14.49 -14.01 5.70
N GLY A 238 14.24 -14.13 4.39
CA GLY A 238 13.18 -14.98 3.83
C GLY A 238 11.76 -14.40 3.91
N ALA A 239 11.58 -13.18 4.44
CA ALA A 239 10.27 -12.55 4.51
C ALA A 239 9.89 -11.99 3.15
N THR A 240 8.70 -12.34 2.67
CA THR A 240 8.18 -11.88 1.37
C THR A 240 7.17 -10.74 1.54
N TYR A 241 7.42 -9.66 0.84
CA TYR A 241 6.59 -8.47 0.75
C TYR A 241 6.05 -8.35 -0.67
N SER A 242 4.91 -7.70 -0.83
CA SER A 242 4.31 -7.53 -2.13
C SER A 242 3.51 -6.23 -2.21
N GLY A 243 3.35 -5.71 -3.41
CA GLY A 243 2.67 -4.44 -3.63
C GLY A 243 2.97 -3.85 -5.00
N TYR A 244 2.64 -2.58 -5.14
CA TYR A 244 2.74 -1.85 -6.40
C TYR A 244 3.94 -0.92 -6.41
N VAL A 245 4.69 -0.94 -7.50
CA VAL A 245 5.79 0.00 -7.75
C VAL A 245 5.57 0.67 -9.10
N ASN A 246 6.11 1.88 -9.28
CA ASN A 246 6.11 2.50 -10.60
C ASN A 246 7.12 1.76 -11.48
N VAL A 247 6.64 1.14 -12.57
CA VAL A 247 7.45 0.21 -13.38
C VAL A 247 8.63 0.87 -14.06
N LYS A 248 8.63 2.21 -14.20
CA LYS A 248 9.78 2.94 -14.75
C LYS A 248 11.04 2.84 -13.87
N TYR A 249 10.90 2.38 -12.63
CA TYR A 249 12.00 2.22 -11.68
C TYR A 249 12.45 0.77 -11.49
N ILE A 250 11.99 -0.15 -12.33
CA ILE A 250 12.46 -1.54 -12.36
C ILE A 250 12.82 -1.93 -13.80
N LYS A 251 13.84 -2.76 -13.98
CA LYS A 251 14.25 -3.28 -15.31
C LYS A 251 14.48 -4.79 -15.25
N SER A 252 14.08 -5.50 -16.29
CA SER A 252 14.43 -6.91 -16.49
C SER A 252 15.90 -7.10 -16.86
N ASP A 253 16.43 -8.31 -16.70
CA ASP A 253 17.80 -8.65 -17.08
C ASP A 253 18.06 -8.41 -18.60
N ALA A 254 17.04 -8.58 -19.45
CA ALA A 254 17.12 -8.26 -20.88
C ALA A 254 17.17 -6.74 -21.17
N GLU A 255 16.53 -5.92 -20.34
CA GLU A 255 16.61 -4.44 -20.41
C GLU A 255 17.89 -3.89 -19.77
N LEU A 256 18.56 -4.69 -18.94
CA LEU A 256 19.89 -4.43 -18.39
C LEU A 256 21.00 -4.90 -19.35
N GLY A 257 20.74 -5.95 -20.13
CA GLY A 257 21.67 -6.55 -21.10
C GLY A 257 21.64 -5.94 -22.51
N LYS A 258 20.63 -5.12 -22.86
CA LYS A 258 20.71 -4.28 -24.06
C LYS A 258 21.71 -3.15 -23.80
N SER A 259 22.94 -3.31 -24.29
CA SER A 259 23.88 -2.19 -24.44
C SER A 259 23.20 -1.09 -25.25
N THR A 260 22.79 -0.01 -24.60
CA THR A 260 22.41 1.20 -25.30
C THR A 260 23.62 1.70 -26.09
N PRO A 261 23.47 2.04 -27.39
CA PRO A 261 24.47 2.83 -28.09
C PRO A 261 24.78 4.08 -27.26
N LYS A 262 26.07 4.41 -27.16
CA LYS A 262 26.57 5.67 -26.57
C LYS A 262 25.70 6.84 -27.05
N PRO A 263 25.03 7.62 -26.16
CA PRO A 263 24.22 8.73 -26.62
C PRO A 263 25.12 9.83 -27.18
N LYS A 264 24.97 10.10 -28.49
CA LYS A 264 25.36 11.36 -29.12
C LYS A 264 24.38 12.46 -28.62
N PRO A 265 24.85 13.68 -28.33
CA PRO A 265 24.07 14.66 -27.57
C PRO A 265 22.89 15.20 -28.37
N THR A 266 21.71 15.24 -27.77
CA THR A 266 20.55 15.96 -28.31
C THR A 266 19.98 16.93 -27.28
N SER A 267 20.39 18.19 -27.48
CA SER A 267 19.67 19.46 -27.26
C SER A 267 18.81 19.66 -26.00
N LYS A 268 19.40 20.43 -25.08
CA LYS A 268 18.86 21.53 -24.24
C LYS A 268 17.35 21.86 -24.37
N PRO A 269 16.66 22.08 -23.24
CA PRO A 269 15.85 23.28 -23.06
C PRO A 269 16.69 24.32 -22.34
N ASP A 270 17.12 25.33 -23.09
CA ASP A 270 17.61 26.58 -22.53
C ASP A 270 16.39 27.33 -21.99
N ASN A 271 16.42 27.69 -20.70
CA ASN A 271 15.86 28.94 -20.18
C ASN A 271 16.04 29.01 -18.65
N SER A 272 17.28 28.84 -18.20
CA SER A 272 17.76 29.64 -17.09
C SER A 272 19.09 30.19 -17.54
N GLY A 273 19.22 31.51 -17.66
CA GLY A 273 20.46 32.20 -18.09
C GLY A 273 21.63 32.04 -17.13
N ILE A 274 21.71 30.93 -16.40
CA ILE A 274 22.71 30.59 -15.39
C ILE A 274 23.83 29.83 -16.10
N LYS A 275 24.93 30.53 -16.40
CA LYS A 275 26.14 29.92 -16.96
C LYS A 275 26.77 28.97 -15.94
N SER A 276 27.02 27.73 -16.35
CA SER A 276 27.79 26.76 -15.57
C SER A 276 29.27 27.12 -15.62
N VAL A 277 29.95 27.20 -14.47
CA VAL A 277 31.38 27.54 -14.34
C VAL A 277 32.24 26.36 -13.85
N GLY A 278 31.63 25.21 -13.57
CA GLY A 278 32.31 23.99 -13.16
C GLY A 278 31.37 22.93 -12.61
N LYS A 279 31.92 21.88 -12.02
CA LYS A 279 31.17 20.87 -11.26
C LYS A 279 31.79 20.67 -9.89
N ILE A 280 30.98 20.23 -8.95
CA ILE A 280 31.43 19.73 -7.65
C ILE A 280 30.93 18.31 -7.46
N LYS A 281 31.69 17.51 -6.73
CA LYS A 281 31.26 16.23 -6.15
C LYS A 281 30.81 16.46 -4.72
N VAL A 282 29.67 15.90 -4.32
CA VAL A 282 29.17 15.99 -2.95
C VAL A 282 30.01 15.10 -2.04
N VAL A 283 30.52 15.67 -0.95
CA VAL A 283 31.43 15.02 0.01
C VAL A 283 31.05 15.40 1.44
N GLY A 284 31.60 14.69 2.44
CA GLY A 284 31.52 15.12 3.85
C GLY A 284 30.12 15.09 4.50
N VAL A 285 29.11 14.53 3.83
CA VAL A 285 27.76 14.28 4.37
C VAL A 285 27.56 12.80 4.67
N LYS A 286 26.66 12.44 5.60
CA LYS A 286 26.35 11.03 5.91
C LYS A 286 25.64 10.30 4.76
N SER A 287 24.78 10.98 4.01
CA SER A 287 23.99 10.37 2.92
C SER A 287 23.71 11.32 1.77
N ALA A 288 23.30 12.56 2.04
CA ALA A 288 23.04 13.56 1.01
C ALA A 288 23.23 14.99 1.52
N ALA A 289 23.60 15.90 0.62
CA ALA A 289 23.64 17.33 0.87
C ALA A 289 22.29 17.96 0.51
N ILE A 290 21.81 18.85 1.38
CA ILE A 290 20.57 19.61 1.15
C ILE A 290 20.87 20.76 0.19
N VAL A 291 20.03 20.92 -0.82
CA VAL A 291 20.01 22.08 -1.72
C VAL A 291 19.04 23.11 -1.16
N MET A 292 19.55 24.30 -0.90
CA MET A 292 18.85 25.42 -0.29
C MET A 292 18.43 26.46 -1.31
N ASP A 293 17.37 27.23 -1.02
CA ASP A 293 16.91 28.34 -1.85
C ASP A 293 17.76 29.62 -1.73
N ARG A 294 18.58 29.72 -0.67
CA ARG A 294 19.47 30.85 -0.39
C ARG A 294 20.72 30.40 0.38
N PRO A 295 21.84 31.16 0.36
CA PRO A 295 23.08 30.83 1.07
C PRO A 295 23.02 31.20 2.57
N ASP A 296 21.97 30.75 3.25
CA ASP A 296 21.74 30.94 4.68
C ASP A 296 21.04 29.70 5.25
N LYS A 297 21.80 28.77 5.83
CA LYS A 297 21.29 27.51 6.38
C LYS A 297 20.22 27.67 7.47
N ASN A 298 20.15 28.83 8.14
CA ASN A 298 19.20 29.05 9.23
C ASN A 298 17.85 29.55 8.71
N LYS A 299 17.82 30.19 7.54
CA LYS A 299 16.61 30.79 6.95
C LYS A 299 16.21 30.18 5.61
N ALA A 300 16.99 29.22 5.09
CA ALA A 300 16.74 28.61 3.81
C ALA A 300 15.60 27.57 3.84
N LYS A 301 14.91 27.48 2.70
CA LYS A 301 13.96 26.41 2.38
C LYS A 301 14.71 25.27 1.68
N ASN A 302 14.29 24.04 1.96
CA ASN A 302 14.81 22.85 1.30
C ASN A 302 14.21 22.71 -0.11
N LEU A 303 15.04 22.78 -1.14
CA LEU A 303 14.66 22.59 -2.55
C LEU A 303 14.78 21.13 -3.01
N GLY A 304 15.50 20.31 -2.24
CA GLY A 304 15.81 18.91 -2.52
C GLY A 304 17.18 18.52 -1.98
N THR A 305 17.65 17.34 -2.39
CA THR A 305 18.95 16.80 -1.97
C THR A 305 19.77 16.33 -3.17
N VAL A 306 21.10 16.27 -2.99
CA VAL A 306 22.08 15.64 -3.89
C VAL A 306 22.87 14.61 -3.08
N GLU A 307 22.94 13.37 -3.52
CA GLU A 307 23.50 12.26 -2.72
C GLU A 307 25.03 12.36 -2.57
N LEU A 308 25.57 11.75 -1.52
CA LEU A 308 27.01 11.65 -1.32
C LEU A 308 27.66 10.99 -2.53
N GLY A 309 28.66 11.65 -3.12
CA GLY A 309 29.38 11.17 -4.29
C GLY A 309 28.81 11.61 -5.64
N ASP A 310 27.59 12.17 -5.67
CA ASP A 310 27.02 12.72 -6.90
C ASP A 310 27.70 14.02 -7.31
N THR A 311 27.66 14.31 -8.61
CA THR A 311 28.19 15.54 -9.19
C THR A 311 27.08 16.52 -9.56
N VAL A 312 27.26 17.80 -9.24
CA VAL A 312 26.33 18.86 -9.60
C VAL A 312 27.07 20.02 -10.26
N SER A 313 26.48 20.58 -11.31
CA SER A 313 27.01 21.78 -11.98
C SER A 313 26.89 22.98 -11.06
N ILE A 314 27.94 23.80 -11.00
CA ILE A 314 27.97 25.05 -10.25
C ILE A 314 27.99 26.24 -11.20
N SER A 315 27.36 27.34 -10.79
CA SER A 315 27.45 28.65 -11.42
C SER A 315 28.39 29.60 -10.68
N GLY A 316 28.88 29.20 -9.51
CA GLY A 316 29.78 30.01 -8.69
C GLY A 316 29.89 29.50 -7.25
N SER A 317 30.44 30.35 -6.39
CA SER A 317 30.49 30.17 -4.94
C SER A 317 30.29 31.51 -4.27
N VAL A 318 29.53 31.55 -3.17
CA VAL A 318 29.25 32.77 -2.41
C VAL A 318 29.65 32.59 -0.94
N LYS A 319 30.21 33.65 -0.36
CA LYS A 319 30.49 33.69 1.08
C LYS A 319 29.17 34.00 1.80
N GLY A 320 28.60 33.03 2.50
CA GLY A 320 27.39 33.26 3.29
C GLY A 320 27.72 33.80 4.68
N SER A 321 26.79 34.54 5.28
CA SER A 321 26.98 35.21 6.59
C SER A 321 27.13 34.22 7.76
N ASN A 322 26.72 32.96 7.59
CA ASN A 322 26.65 31.96 8.66
C ASN A 322 27.33 30.62 8.30
N ASN A 323 28.23 30.63 7.32
CA ASN A 323 29.06 29.47 6.98
C ASN A 323 30.47 29.93 6.60
N ALA A 324 31.45 29.62 7.46
CA ALA A 324 32.85 29.97 7.24
C ALA A 324 33.44 29.36 5.96
N LYS A 325 32.90 28.24 5.47
CA LYS A 325 33.29 27.59 4.21
C LYS A 325 32.48 28.08 3.00
N GLY A 326 31.60 29.06 3.17
CA GLY A 326 30.74 29.59 2.12
C GLY A 326 29.68 28.59 1.63
N TYR A 327 29.14 28.86 0.45
CA TYR A 327 28.16 28.02 -0.23
C TYR A 327 28.51 27.88 -1.72
N TRP A 328 28.29 26.70 -2.27
CA TRP A 328 28.33 26.45 -3.71
C TRP A 328 27.01 26.88 -4.34
N GLU A 329 27.07 27.72 -5.38
CA GLU A 329 25.90 28.03 -6.20
C GLU A 329 25.71 26.91 -7.22
N VAL A 330 24.73 26.05 -6.99
CA VAL A 330 24.45 24.87 -7.82
C VAL A 330 23.31 25.13 -8.79
N ILE A 331 23.37 24.49 -9.95
CA ILE A 331 22.27 24.46 -10.92
C ILE A 331 21.45 23.19 -10.64
N TYR A 332 20.37 23.34 -9.87
CA TYR A 332 19.52 22.24 -9.43
C TYR A 332 18.14 22.34 -10.06
N LYS A 333 17.73 21.32 -10.83
CA LYS A 333 16.45 21.30 -11.58
C LYS A 333 16.22 22.55 -12.43
N GLY A 334 17.30 23.06 -13.04
CA GLY A 334 17.27 24.25 -13.90
C GLY A 334 17.20 25.59 -13.16
N LYS A 335 17.25 25.62 -11.83
CA LYS A 335 17.25 26.85 -11.02
C LYS A 335 18.53 26.96 -10.19
N ARG A 336 18.85 28.16 -9.72
CA ARG A 336 19.95 28.37 -8.77
C ARG A 336 19.53 27.83 -7.40
N GLY A 337 20.42 27.04 -6.79
CA GLY A 337 20.31 26.59 -5.40
C GLY A 337 21.67 26.67 -4.72
N TYR A 338 21.70 26.35 -3.42
CA TYR A 338 22.90 26.50 -2.61
C TYR A 338 23.19 25.23 -1.81
N ILE A 339 24.43 24.75 -1.86
CA ILE A 339 24.94 23.67 -0.99
C ILE A 339 26.00 24.26 -0.08
N SER A 340 26.01 23.89 1.20
CA SER A 340 27.05 24.32 2.14
C SER A 340 28.45 23.95 1.62
N GLY A 341 29.39 24.90 1.64
CA GLY A 341 30.70 24.76 1.01
C GLY A 341 31.51 23.55 1.47
N GLN A 342 31.36 23.18 2.75
CA GLN A 342 31.99 21.98 3.34
C GLN A 342 31.53 20.65 2.73
N PHE A 343 30.45 20.63 1.96
CA PHE A 343 29.87 19.43 1.36
C PHE A 343 30.10 19.31 -0.14
N GLY A 344 30.98 20.13 -0.72
CA GLY A 344 31.32 20.07 -2.14
C GLY A 344 32.82 20.16 -2.38
N SER A 345 33.34 19.28 -3.22
CA SER A 345 34.72 19.32 -3.73
C SER A 345 34.70 19.57 -5.23
N LYS A 346 35.46 20.56 -5.71
CA LYS A 346 35.53 20.89 -7.14
C LYS A 346 36.19 19.75 -7.92
N ILE A 347 35.65 19.45 -9.10
CA ILE A 347 36.16 18.43 -10.03
C ILE A 347 36.27 18.96 -11.44
#